data_AF-A0A933FHQ8-F1
#
_entry.id   AF-A0A933FHQ8-F1
#
_cell.length_a   1.000
_cell.length_b   1.000
_cell.length_c   1.000
_cell.angle_alpha   90.00
_cell.angle_beta   90.00
_cell.angle_gamma   90.00
#
_symmetry.space_group_name_H-M   'P 1'
#
loop_
_entity.id
_entity.type
_entity.pdbx_description
1 polymer ?
#
loop_
_entity_poly.entity_id
_entity_poly.type
_entity_poly.pdbx_seq_one_letter_code
_entity_poly.pdbx_strand_id
1 'polypeptide(L)'
;MSKLLAFALALSGAAAAGAMTLEDAAPRASFLAGSARALRPVQPAAQARAASNPRRRGLATIKGAVNLSPFVLAIDKAAGEITGSANRSGVSLRIDFEARTIKGGANLGPVDLSYDWDAGTLKGGANRTPVELTLEWKGDLATVKGVLGRAPLEIAYDRSTGELTGAANHSGLSLRYDETTGVLRGGLNGSPVELTLENLTMDELLGTYLFLIVPLP
;
A
#
# COMPACT_ATOMS: atom_id res chain seq x y z
N MET A 1 -64.04 17.60 8.77
CA MET A 1 -63.18 18.65 9.36
C MET A 1 -62.00 18.86 8.43
N SER A 2 -61.85 20.10 7.91
CA SER A 2 -60.61 20.73 7.40
C SER A 2 -59.90 20.13 6.17
N LYS A 3 -59.37 20.86 5.18
CA LYS A 3 -59.32 22.29 4.85
C LYS A 3 -58.96 22.41 3.35
N LEU A 4 -59.52 23.43 2.71
CA LEU A 4 -59.27 23.92 1.34
C LEU A 4 -58.04 24.86 1.25
N LEU A 5 -57.60 25.10 0.00
CA LEU A 5 -56.85 26.27 -0.54
C LEU A 5 -55.32 26.32 -0.25
N ALA A 6 -54.45 26.79 -1.16
CA ALA A 6 -54.63 27.89 -2.11
C ALA A 6 -53.79 27.78 -3.40
N PHE A 7 -54.25 28.55 -4.39
CA PHE A 7 -53.86 28.68 -5.78
C PHE A 7 -52.92 29.90 -5.99
N ALA A 8 -52.21 29.90 -7.12
CA ALA A 8 -51.22 30.90 -7.52
C ALA A 8 -51.77 32.29 -7.89
N LEU A 9 -50.93 33.33 -7.79
CA LEU A 9 -51.06 34.57 -8.55
C LEU A 9 -49.68 35.16 -8.86
N ALA A 10 -49.43 35.44 -10.13
CA ALA A 10 -48.28 36.20 -10.64
C ALA A 10 -48.71 37.64 -10.95
N LEU A 11 -47.82 38.62 -10.83
CA LEU A 11 -47.94 39.89 -11.57
C LEU A 11 -46.58 40.57 -11.76
N SER A 12 -46.48 41.24 -12.91
CA SER A 12 -45.31 41.76 -13.64
C SER A 12 -45.16 43.30 -13.58
N GLY A 13 -43.99 43.82 -13.96
CA GLY A 13 -43.73 45.19 -14.48
C GLY A 13 -42.47 45.83 -13.88
N ALA A 14 -41.34 46.11 -14.58
CA ALA A 14 -41.05 47.01 -15.72
C ALA A 14 -41.30 48.51 -15.38
N ALA A 15 -40.51 49.54 -15.70
CA ALA A 15 -39.24 49.77 -16.41
C ALA A 15 -38.87 51.27 -16.22
N ALA A 16 -37.64 51.68 -16.59
CA ALA A 16 -37.24 52.98 -17.22
C ALA A 16 -35.80 53.38 -16.80
N ALA A 17 -34.99 54.17 -17.52
CA ALA A 17 -34.74 54.51 -18.92
C ALA A 17 -33.77 55.73 -18.90
N GLY A 18 -32.84 55.84 -19.86
CA GLY A 18 -31.99 57.02 -20.14
C GLY A 18 -30.55 56.59 -20.50
N ALA A 19 -30.07 56.52 -21.76
CA ALA A 19 -30.00 57.51 -22.88
C ALA A 19 -29.09 58.72 -22.51
N MET A 20 -28.10 59.20 -23.27
CA MET A 20 -27.48 58.90 -24.59
C MET A 20 -26.31 59.92 -24.80
N THR A 21 -25.16 59.50 -25.37
CA THR A 21 -24.21 60.23 -26.29
C THR A 21 -23.50 61.54 -25.86
N LEU A 22 -22.32 61.97 -26.36
CA LEU A 22 -21.56 61.78 -27.62
C LEU A 22 -20.07 62.22 -27.44
N GLU A 23 -19.12 61.58 -28.16
CA GLU A 23 -17.87 62.07 -28.85
C GLU A 23 -16.96 63.16 -28.24
N ASP A 24 -15.62 63.24 -28.39
CA ASP A 24 -14.56 62.64 -29.24
C ASP A 24 -13.18 63.10 -28.67
N ALA A 25 -12.08 62.54 -29.19
CA ALA A 25 -10.66 62.95 -29.10
C ALA A 25 -9.72 62.06 -28.25
N ALA A 26 -9.14 61.06 -28.92
CA ALA A 26 -7.81 60.52 -28.63
C ALA A 26 -6.76 61.23 -29.54
N PRO A 27 -5.44 60.93 -29.51
CA PRO A 27 -4.64 60.17 -28.55
C PRO A 27 -3.32 60.89 -28.15
N ARG A 28 -2.78 60.66 -26.95
CA ARG A 28 -1.31 60.68 -26.74
C ARG A 28 -0.90 59.61 -25.75
N ALA A 29 -0.22 58.59 -26.28
CA ALA A 29 0.40 57.52 -25.55
C ALA A 29 1.55 58.05 -24.68
N SER A 30 1.57 57.65 -23.42
CA SER A 30 2.79 57.58 -22.62
C SER A 30 2.60 56.47 -21.59
N PHE A 31 3.34 55.40 -21.82
CA PHE A 31 3.50 54.22 -20.99
C PHE A 31 3.74 54.60 -19.52
N LEU A 32 2.85 54.16 -18.62
CA LEU A 32 3.15 53.95 -17.21
C LEU A 32 2.23 52.85 -16.67
N ALA A 33 2.84 51.76 -16.20
CA ALA A 33 2.32 50.71 -15.32
C ALA A 33 0.94 50.11 -15.70
N GLY A 34 0.89 48.94 -16.31
CA GLY A 34 1.31 47.73 -15.61
C GLY A 34 0.07 46.95 -15.15
N SER A 35 -0.64 46.44 -16.15
CA SER A 35 -1.46 45.22 -16.20
C SER A 35 -1.81 44.51 -14.89
N ALA A 36 -3.12 44.29 -14.76
CA ALA A 36 -3.73 43.11 -14.16
C ALA A 36 -3.45 42.88 -12.67
N ARG A 37 -4.52 43.06 -11.89
CA ARG A 37 -4.78 42.33 -10.65
C ARG A 37 -4.43 40.85 -10.89
N ALA A 38 -3.21 40.47 -10.51
CA ALA A 38 -2.75 39.12 -10.60
C ALA A 38 -3.70 38.30 -9.74
N LEU A 39 -4.52 37.47 -10.39
CA LEU A 39 -5.10 36.29 -9.79
C LEU A 39 -3.92 35.60 -9.10
N ARG A 40 -3.86 35.66 -7.77
CA ARG A 40 -2.95 34.81 -7.02
C ARG A 40 -3.25 33.40 -7.54
N PRO A 41 -2.28 32.68 -8.13
CA PRO A 41 -2.48 31.26 -8.25
C PRO A 41 -2.67 30.79 -6.80
N VAL A 42 -3.86 30.30 -6.49
CA VAL A 42 -4.05 29.41 -5.36
C VAL A 42 -3.13 28.24 -5.70
N GLN A 43 -1.87 28.33 -5.29
CA GLN A 43 -0.96 27.20 -5.29
C GLN A 43 -1.72 26.12 -4.52
N PRO A 44 -2.11 25.01 -5.16
CA PRO A 44 -2.76 23.95 -4.42
C PRO A 44 -1.70 23.45 -3.45
N ALA A 45 -1.90 23.66 -2.14
CA ALA A 45 -1.10 23.01 -1.11
C ALA A 45 -1.14 21.46 -1.23
N ALA A 46 -2.00 20.93 -2.11
CA ALA A 46 -2.01 19.55 -2.59
C ALA A 46 -0.81 19.19 -3.50
N GLN A 47 -0.23 20.14 -4.25
CA GLN A 47 0.94 19.88 -5.12
C GLN A 47 2.27 19.99 -4.37
N ALA A 48 2.32 20.69 -3.23
CA ALA A 48 3.50 20.68 -2.36
C ALA A 48 3.65 19.37 -1.56
N ARG A 49 2.55 18.60 -1.37
CA ARG A 49 2.61 17.21 -0.87
C ARG A 49 2.97 16.19 -1.95
N ALA A 50 2.79 16.53 -3.23
CA ALA A 50 3.22 15.70 -4.36
C ALA A 50 4.74 15.76 -4.61
N ALA A 51 5.48 16.59 -3.87
CA ALA A 51 6.94 16.69 -3.95
C ALA A 51 7.69 15.74 -2.98
N SER A 52 6.99 14.90 -2.20
CA SER A 52 7.61 13.73 -1.56
C SER A 52 7.44 12.52 -2.47
N ASN A 53 8.23 12.49 -3.54
CA ASN A 53 8.32 11.39 -4.50
C ASN A 53 8.43 10.02 -3.78
N PRO A 54 7.45 9.09 -3.92
CA PRO A 54 7.44 7.80 -3.20
C PRO A 54 8.55 6.83 -3.63
N ARG A 55 9.39 7.18 -4.61
CA ARG A 55 10.55 6.39 -5.07
C ARG A 55 11.79 6.49 -4.16
N ARG A 56 11.67 7.07 -2.97
CA ARG A 56 12.82 7.51 -2.15
C ARG A 56 13.03 6.76 -0.85
N ARG A 57 12.78 5.43 -0.81
CA ARG A 57 13.40 4.47 0.11
C ARG A 57 13.60 3.14 -0.63
N GLY A 58 14.53 3.16 -1.57
CA GLY A 58 14.66 2.14 -2.62
C GLY A 58 15.13 0.77 -2.15
N LEU A 59 15.60 0.62 -0.91
CA LEU A 59 16.11 -0.65 -0.40
C LEU A 59 15.51 -0.92 0.99
N ALA A 60 14.92 -2.10 1.12
CA ALA A 60 14.50 -2.67 2.39
C ALA A 60 15.24 -3.98 2.64
N THR A 61 15.38 -4.36 3.90
CA THR A 61 16.02 -5.64 4.24
C THR A 61 15.26 -6.36 5.32
N ILE A 62 15.26 -7.70 5.23
CA ILE A 62 14.80 -8.60 6.28
C ILE A 62 16.00 -9.42 6.69
N LYS A 63 16.42 -9.36 7.96
CA LYS A 63 17.61 -10.11 8.43
C LYS A 63 17.39 -10.75 9.79
N GLY A 64 18.02 -11.89 10.03
CA GLY A 64 17.95 -12.59 11.31
C GLY A 64 17.97 -14.11 11.12
N ALA A 65 17.09 -14.81 11.85
CA ALA A 65 16.98 -16.25 11.77
C ALA A 65 15.52 -16.74 11.87
N VAL A 66 15.23 -17.78 11.11
CA VAL A 66 13.99 -18.56 11.19
C VAL A 66 14.40 -20.01 11.43
N ASN A 67 13.90 -20.64 12.49
CA ASN A 67 14.26 -22.02 12.84
C ASN A 67 15.78 -22.26 12.88
N LEU A 68 16.50 -21.36 13.56
CA LEU A 68 17.97 -21.36 13.69
C LEU A 68 18.74 -21.30 12.36
N SER A 69 18.06 -21.05 11.24
CA SER A 69 18.67 -20.88 9.94
C SER A 69 18.77 -19.40 9.61
N PRO A 70 19.93 -18.93 9.10
CA PRO A 70 20.09 -17.55 8.69
C PRO A 70 19.05 -17.16 7.63
N PHE A 71 18.50 -15.97 7.81
CA PHE A 71 17.53 -15.36 6.90
C PHE A 71 18.01 -13.95 6.59
N VAL A 72 18.29 -13.66 5.33
CA VAL A 72 18.74 -12.34 4.88
C VAL A 72 18.16 -12.09 3.49
N LEU A 73 17.31 -11.08 3.36
CA LEU A 73 16.76 -10.62 2.09
C LEU A 73 17.05 -9.12 1.93
N ALA A 74 17.47 -8.74 0.73
CA ALA A 74 17.51 -7.38 0.24
C ALA A 74 16.39 -7.20 -0.79
N ILE A 75 15.61 -6.15 -0.64
CA ILE A 75 14.44 -5.84 -1.45
C ILE A 75 14.69 -4.47 -2.08
N ASP A 76 14.97 -4.44 -3.37
CA ASP A 76 14.91 -3.21 -4.16
C ASP A 76 13.47 -2.95 -4.59
N LYS A 77 12.79 -2.08 -3.86
CA LYS A 77 11.38 -1.75 -4.10
C LYS A 77 11.18 -0.98 -5.41
N ALA A 78 12.21 -0.28 -5.89
CA ALA A 78 12.12 0.51 -7.11
C ALA A 78 12.36 -0.36 -8.35
N ALA A 79 13.33 -1.27 -8.28
CA ALA A 79 13.63 -2.22 -9.34
C ALA A 79 12.66 -3.42 -9.34
N GLY A 80 11.97 -3.67 -8.21
CA GLY A 80 11.17 -4.86 -8.01
C GLY A 80 12.06 -6.11 -7.90
N GLU A 81 13.19 -6.03 -7.21
CA GLU A 81 14.11 -7.16 -7.07
C GLU A 81 14.21 -7.60 -5.62
N ILE A 82 14.25 -8.91 -5.40
CA ILE A 82 14.49 -9.51 -4.08
C ILE A 82 15.65 -10.48 -4.23
N THR A 83 16.70 -10.28 -3.45
CA THR A 83 17.90 -11.13 -3.46
C THR A 83 18.32 -11.50 -2.05
N GLY A 84 19.03 -12.61 -1.90
CA GLY A 84 19.64 -12.99 -0.62
C GLY A 84 19.55 -14.49 -0.37
N SER A 85 19.29 -14.85 0.88
CA SER A 85 19.17 -16.23 1.33
C SER A 85 18.06 -16.43 2.35
N ALA A 86 17.27 -17.47 2.15
CA ALA A 86 16.30 -17.98 3.12
C ALA A 86 16.58 -19.47 3.33
N ASN A 87 16.56 -19.95 4.58
CA ASN A 87 16.76 -21.37 4.91
C ASN A 87 18.01 -21.99 4.24
N ARG A 88 19.13 -21.25 4.26
CA ARG A 88 20.43 -21.64 3.64
C ARG A 88 20.39 -21.81 2.12
N SER A 89 19.33 -21.37 1.47
CA SER A 89 19.15 -21.41 0.02
C SER A 89 19.09 -19.99 -0.56
N GLY A 90 19.60 -19.82 -1.77
CA GLY A 90 19.52 -18.54 -2.47
C GLY A 90 18.08 -18.13 -2.77
N VAL A 91 17.82 -16.84 -2.71
CA VAL A 91 16.57 -16.20 -3.15
C VAL A 91 16.92 -15.19 -4.23
N SER A 92 16.20 -15.26 -5.35
CA SER A 92 16.28 -14.32 -6.47
C SER A 92 14.89 -14.22 -7.10
N LEU A 93 14.18 -13.14 -6.80
CA LEU A 93 12.83 -12.89 -7.30
C LEU A 93 12.75 -11.52 -7.96
N ARG A 94 11.84 -11.42 -8.91
CA ARG A 94 11.48 -10.20 -9.63
C ARG A 94 9.99 -9.95 -9.47
N ILE A 95 9.64 -8.77 -9.01
CA ILE A 95 8.28 -8.24 -8.94
C ILE A 95 8.07 -7.40 -10.19
N ASP A 96 7.07 -7.76 -10.98
CA ASP A 96 6.53 -6.93 -12.04
C ASP A 96 5.28 -6.23 -11.50
N PHE A 97 5.40 -4.93 -11.23
CA PHE A 97 4.30 -4.13 -10.68
C PHE A 97 3.16 -3.90 -11.68
N GLU A 98 3.46 -3.88 -12.98
CA GLU A 98 2.47 -3.65 -14.04
C GLU A 98 1.70 -4.94 -14.33
N ALA A 99 2.42 -6.04 -14.54
CA ALA A 99 1.81 -7.36 -14.72
C ALA A 99 1.25 -7.95 -13.42
N ARG A 100 1.56 -7.32 -12.27
CA ARG A 100 1.20 -7.77 -10.92
C ARG A 100 1.64 -9.22 -10.65
N THR A 101 2.90 -9.53 -10.97
CA THR A 101 3.47 -10.88 -10.78
C THR A 101 4.77 -10.87 -10.00
N ILE A 102 5.11 -12.00 -9.40
CA ILE A 102 6.38 -12.27 -8.71
C ILE A 102 6.93 -13.57 -9.28
N LYS A 103 8.12 -13.51 -9.88
CA LYS A 103 8.76 -14.66 -10.54
C LYS A 103 10.21 -14.84 -10.12
N GLY A 104 10.70 -16.07 -10.15
CA GLY A 104 12.11 -16.37 -9.96
C GLY A 104 12.33 -17.68 -9.20
N GLY A 105 13.26 -17.67 -8.25
CA GLY A 105 13.56 -18.83 -7.42
C GLY A 105 13.78 -18.47 -5.95
N ALA A 106 13.30 -19.33 -5.07
CA ALA A 106 13.54 -19.29 -3.63
C ALA A 106 13.61 -20.72 -3.12
N ASN A 107 14.36 -21.01 -2.04
CA ASN A 107 14.35 -22.33 -1.39
C ASN A 107 14.54 -23.53 -2.37
N LEU A 108 15.42 -23.38 -3.37
CA LEU A 108 15.71 -24.38 -4.42
C LEU A 108 14.54 -24.70 -5.37
N GLY A 109 13.45 -23.91 -5.34
CA GLY A 109 12.28 -24.09 -6.18
C GLY A 109 11.93 -22.84 -6.99
N PRO A 110 11.18 -23.01 -8.10
CA PRO A 110 10.63 -21.87 -8.83
C PRO A 110 9.51 -21.21 -8.04
N VAL A 111 9.37 -19.90 -8.24
CA VAL A 111 8.27 -19.08 -7.77
C VAL A 111 7.62 -18.41 -8.98
N ASP A 112 6.31 -18.56 -9.11
CA ASP A 112 5.46 -17.82 -10.06
C ASP A 112 4.14 -17.51 -9.35
N LEU A 113 3.99 -16.26 -8.92
CA LEU A 113 2.83 -15.76 -8.19
C LEU A 113 2.24 -14.56 -8.92
N SER A 114 0.92 -14.41 -8.82
CA SER A 114 0.19 -13.19 -9.17
C SER A 114 -0.33 -12.54 -7.90
N TYR A 115 -0.38 -11.21 -7.90
CA TYR A 115 -0.91 -10.42 -6.79
C TYR A 115 -2.06 -9.54 -7.28
N ASP A 116 -3.16 -9.54 -6.55
CA ASP A 116 -4.25 -8.59 -6.72
C ASP A 116 -4.15 -7.55 -5.60
N TRP A 117 -3.69 -6.34 -5.95
CA TRP A 117 -3.57 -5.23 -5.01
C TRP A 117 -4.91 -4.77 -4.46
N ASP A 118 -5.97 -4.89 -5.26
CA ASP A 118 -7.30 -4.41 -4.92
C ASP A 118 -7.98 -5.39 -3.96
N ALA A 119 -7.79 -6.69 -4.19
CA ALA A 119 -8.31 -7.75 -3.33
C ALA A 119 -7.36 -8.21 -2.21
N GLY A 120 -6.14 -7.66 -2.13
CA GLY A 120 -5.12 -8.08 -1.16
C GLY A 120 -4.76 -9.57 -1.27
N THR A 121 -4.79 -10.13 -2.47
CA THR A 121 -4.69 -11.58 -2.67
C THR A 121 -3.42 -11.96 -3.43
N LEU A 122 -2.70 -12.98 -2.96
CA LEU A 122 -1.51 -13.55 -3.60
C LEU A 122 -1.81 -15.00 -4.01
N LYS A 123 -1.68 -15.35 -5.30
CA LYS A 123 -1.98 -16.71 -5.80
C LYS A 123 -0.90 -17.23 -6.73
N GLY A 124 -0.74 -18.54 -6.83
CA GLY A 124 0.13 -19.18 -7.81
C GLY A 124 0.89 -20.36 -7.24
N GLY A 125 2.18 -20.48 -7.56
CA GLY A 125 3.05 -21.54 -7.09
C GLY A 125 4.39 -21.04 -6.55
N ALA A 126 4.79 -21.59 -5.40
CA ALA A 126 6.14 -21.46 -4.85
C ALA A 126 6.66 -22.84 -4.46
N ASN A 127 7.92 -23.14 -4.78
CA ASN A 127 8.53 -24.45 -4.55
C ASN A 127 7.72 -25.63 -5.12
N ARG A 128 7.07 -25.43 -6.28
CA ARG A 128 6.18 -26.42 -6.93
C ARG A 128 4.94 -26.79 -6.09
N THR A 129 4.57 -25.95 -5.13
CA THR A 129 3.38 -26.11 -4.32
C THR A 129 2.46 -24.90 -4.48
N PRO A 130 1.13 -25.08 -4.37
CA PRO A 130 0.19 -23.98 -4.52
C PRO A 130 0.29 -22.99 -3.36
N VAL A 131 0.15 -21.72 -3.68
CA VAL A 131 0.03 -20.61 -2.74
C VAL A 131 -1.25 -19.85 -3.09
N GLU A 132 -2.07 -19.59 -2.09
CA GLU A 132 -3.24 -18.72 -2.17
C GLU A 132 -3.42 -18.07 -0.81
N LEU A 133 -3.17 -16.76 -0.72
CA LEU A 133 -3.24 -15.99 0.52
C LEU A 133 -4.10 -14.75 0.29
N THR A 134 -4.95 -14.42 1.25
CA THR A 134 -5.75 -13.20 1.24
C THR A 134 -5.46 -12.41 2.51
N LEU A 135 -5.05 -11.15 2.37
CA LEU A 135 -4.85 -10.20 3.46
C LEU A 135 -6.08 -9.27 3.56
N GLU A 136 -6.71 -9.28 4.72
CA GLU A 136 -7.84 -8.41 5.05
C GLU A 136 -7.50 -7.53 6.25
N TRP A 137 -7.94 -6.26 6.20
CA TRP A 137 -7.79 -5.30 7.29
C TRP A 137 -9.15 -4.92 7.86
N LYS A 138 -9.25 -4.91 9.19
CA LYS A 138 -10.41 -4.39 9.94
C LYS A 138 -9.93 -3.54 11.12
N GLY A 139 -9.77 -2.25 10.88
CA GLY A 139 -9.16 -1.34 11.85
C GLY A 139 -7.68 -1.69 12.04
N ASP A 140 -7.27 -1.92 13.28
CA ASP A 140 -5.89 -2.28 13.63
C ASP A 140 -5.60 -3.79 13.52
N LEU A 141 -6.61 -4.60 13.20
CA LEU A 141 -6.44 -6.05 13.02
C LEU A 141 -6.29 -6.39 11.54
N ALA A 142 -5.16 -6.99 11.19
CA ALA A 142 -4.94 -7.66 9.91
C ALA A 142 -5.20 -9.16 10.06
N THR A 143 -5.75 -9.81 9.04
CA THR A 143 -5.83 -11.27 8.99
C THR A 143 -5.38 -11.76 7.62
N VAL A 144 -4.44 -12.70 7.61
CA VAL A 144 -4.02 -13.41 6.40
C VAL A 144 -4.59 -14.83 6.46
N LYS A 145 -5.35 -15.23 5.44
CA LYS A 145 -5.93 -16.58 5.36
C LYS A 145 -5.64 -17.23 4.01
N GLY A 146 -5.59 -18.55 4.00
CA GLY A 146 -5.62 -19.33 2.76
C GLY A 146 -4.82 -20.62 2.85
N VAL A 147 -4.09 -20.94 1.77
CA VAL A 147 -3.32 -22.16 1.61
C VAL A 147 -1.88 -21.82 1.25
N LEU A 148 -0.95 -22.39 2.00
CA LEU A 148 0.48 -22.32 1.73
C LEU A 148 1.03 -23.75 1.68
N GLY A 149 1.45 -24.20 0.50
CA GLY A 149 2.05 -25.52 0.35
C GLY A 149 1.08 -26.69 0.61
N ARG A 150 -0.19 -26.57 0.21
CA ARG A 150 -1.27 -27.53 0.50
C ARG A 150 -1.71 -27.61 1.96
N ALA A 151 -1.16 -26.78 2.83
CA ALA A 151 -1.61 -26.67 4.22
C ALA A 151 -2.33 -25.34 4.46
N PRO A 152 -3.35 -25.30 5.35
CA PRO A 152 -4.01 -24.05 5.68
C PRO A 152 -3.07 -23.11 6.43
N LEU A 153 -3.25 -21.81 6.17
CA LEU A 153 -2.61 -20.72 6.88
C LEU A 153 -3.68 -19.75 7.35
N GLU A 154 -3.62 -19.39 8.63
CA GLU A 154 -4.41 -18.31 9.22
C GLU A 154 -3.54 -17.57 10.24
N ILE A 155 -3.29 -16.28 10.00
CA ILE A 155 -2.49 -15.42 10.87
C ILE A 155 -3.26 -14.14 11.09
N ALA A 156 -3.38 -13.72 12.34
CA ALA A 156 -3.89 -12.41 12.74
C ALA A 156 -2.74 -11.54 13.25
N TYR A 157 -2.70 -10.28 12.85
CA TYR A 157 -1.78 -9.26 13.34
C TYR A 157 -2.56 -8.11 13.96
N ASP A 158 -2.33 -7.82 15.23
CA ASP A 158 -2.86 -6.63 15.90
C ASP A 158 -1.80 -5.54 15.94
N ARG A 159 -2.02 -4.46 15.18
CA ARG A 159 -1.10 -3.32 15.08
C ARG A 159 -0.98 -2.56 16.40
N SER A 160 -2.00 -2.55 17.25
CA SER A 160 -2.00 -1.83 18.51
C SER A 160 -1.09 -2.49 19.56
N THR A 161 -1.01 -3.82 19.54
CA THR A 161 -0.18 -4.60 20.48
C THR A 161 1.14 -5.07 19.86
N GLY A 162 1.20 -5.11 18.53
CA GLY A 162 2.29 -5.71 17.76
C GLY A 162 2.22 -7.24 17.73
N GLU A 163 1.14 -7.87 18.20
CA GLU A 163 1.07 -9.34 18.29
C GLU A 163 0.65 -9.98 16.97
N LEU A 164 1.34 -11.04 16.57
CA LEU A 164 0.94 -11.94 15.50
C LEU A 164 0.63 -13.31 16.08
N THR A 165 -0.59 -13.81 15.85
CA THR A 165 -1.04 -15.12 16.34
C THR A 165 -1.71 -15.90 15.24
N GLY A 166 -1.72 -17.23 15.34
CA GLY A 166 -2.47 -18.08 14.42
C GLY A 166 -1.85 -19.45 14.23
N ALA A 167 -2.01 -19.99 13.04
CA ALA A 167 -1.44 -21.28 12.66
C ALA A 167 -0.97 -21.28 11.20
N ALA A 168 0.16 -21.94 10.98
CA ALA A 168 0.66 -22.29 9.67
C ALA A 168 1.03 -23.77 9.68
N ASN A 169 0.61 -24.51 8.65
CA ASN A 169 0.87 -25.95 8.55
C ASN A 169 0.46 -26.72 9.83
N HIS A 170 -0.77 -26.50 10.29
CA HIS A 170 -1.35 -27.09 11.50
C HIS A 170 -0.59 -26.80 12.81
N SER A 171 0.38 -25.88 12.76
CA SER A 171 1.27 -25.59 13.87
C SER A 171 1.09 -24.15 14.32
N GLY A 172 1.10 -23.91 15.63
CA GLY A 172 0.91 -22.59 16.20
C GLY A 172 1.99 -21.60 15.76
N LEU A 173 1.57 -20.36 15.54
CA LEU A 173 2.39 -19.18 15.34
C LEU A 173 2.09 -18.18 16.46
N SER A 174 3.13 -17.69 17.12
CA SER A 174 3.05 -16.60 18.09
C SER A 174 4.31 -15.75 17.96
N LEU A 175 4.17 -14.58 17.36
CA LEU A 175 5.25 -13.62 17.18
C LEU A 175 4.81 -12.26 17.75
N ARG A 176 5.79 -11.41 18.04
CA ARG A 176 5.57 -10.02 18.43
C ARG A 176 6.49 -9.13 17.61
N TYR A 177 5.90 -8.13 16.99
CA TYR A 177 6.57 -7.07 16.27
C TYR A 177 6.71 -5.84 17.16
N ASP A 178 7.91 -5.28 17.19
CA ASP A 178 8.20 -4.01 17.83
C ASP A 178 8.44 -2.97 16.75
N GLU A 179 7.47 -2.06 16.55
CA GLU A 179 7.53 -1.06 15.48
C GLU A 179 8.70 -0.06 15.65
N THR A 180 9.17 0.15 16.88
CA THR A 180 10.25 1.11 17.16
C THR A 180 11.60 0.55 16.71
N THR A 181 11.82 -0.74 16.93
CA THR A 181 13.06 -1.43 16.58
C THR A 181 13.01 -2.15 15.24
N GLY A 182 11.82 -2.40 14.70
CA GLY A 182 11.60 -3.22 13.51
C GLY A 182 11.79 -4.72 13.77
N VAL A 183 11.86 -5.16 15.03
CA VAL A 183 12.14 -6.56 15.37
C VAL A 183 10.84 -7.36 15.48
N LEU A 184 10.78 -8.48 14.76
CA LEU A 184 9.74 -9.50 14.83
C LEU A 184 10.33 -10.75 15.50
N ARG A 185 9.81 -11.14 16.67
CA ARG A 185 10.34 -12.27 17.45
C ARG A 185 9.27 -13.18 18.01
N GLY A 186 9.58 -14.46 18.18
CA GLY A 186 8.70 -15.43 18.84
C GLY A 186 8.91 -16.85 18.34
N GLY A 187 7.81 -17.59 18.15
CA GLY A 187 7.81 -18.98 17.69
C GLY A 187 6.92 -19.23 16.48
N LEU A 188 7.42 -20.06 15.57
CA LEU A 188 6.68 -20.64 14.46
C LEU A 188 6.93 -22.15 14.45
N ASN A 189 5.87 -22.95 14.59
CA ASN A 189 5.99 -24.41 14.66
C ASN A 189 7.01 -24.88 15.71
N GLY A 190 6.91 -24.30 16.92
CA GLY A 190 7.83 -24.58 18.04
C GLY A 190 9.27 -24.10 17.84
N SER A 191 9.59 -23.49 16.69
CA SER A 191 10.93 -23.04 16.33
C SER A 191 11.06 -21.53 16.53
N PRO A 192 12.19 -21.03 17.06
CA PRO A 192 12.37 -19.61 17.28
C PRO A 192 12.46 -18.85 15.95
N VAL A 193 11.87 -17.66 15.94
CA VAL A 193 11.95 -16.67 14.87
C VAL A 193 12.43 -15.36 15.47
N GLU A 194 13.44 -14.76 14.85
CA GLU A 194 13.91 -13.42 15.18
C GLU A 194 14.34 -12.75 13.88
N LEU A 195 13.58 -11.75 13.44
CA LEU A 195 13.81 -11.02 12.21
C LEU A 195 13.83 -9.52 12.51
N THR A 196 14.72 -8.79 11.85
CA THR A 196 14.76 -7.33 11.83
C THR A 196 14.30 -6.86 10.46
N LEU A 197 13.27 -6.03 10.45
CA LEU A 197 12.70 -5.40 9.27
C LEU A 197 13.25 -3.97 9.17
N GLU A 198 14.07 -3.70 8.16
CA GLU A 198 14.63 -2.37 7.94
C GLU A 198 14.00 -1.75 6.69
N ASN A 199 13.37 -0.59 6.84
CA ASN A 199 12.61 0.10 5.78
C ASN A 199 11.50 -0.75 5.15
N LEU A 200 10.93 -1.70 5.90
CA LEU A 200 9.82 -2.55 5.52
C LEU A 200 8.69 -2.44 6.56
N THR A 201 7.44 -2.38 6.10
CA THR A 201 6.28 -2.39 7.00
C THR A 201 5.74 -3.79 7.21
N MET A 202 4.95 -3.99 8.28
CA MET A 202 4.27 -5.26 8.50
C MET A 202 3.26 -5.57 7.39
N ASP A 203 2.61 -4.55 6.82
CA ASP A 203 1.66 -4.69 5.71
C ASP A 203 2.33 -5.30 4.47
N GLU A 204 3.53 -4.82 4.15
CA GLU A 204 4.35 -5.37 3.06
C GLU A 204 4.79 -6.81 3.37
N LEU A 205 5.20 -7.08 4.61
CA LEU A 205 5.59 -8.42 5.04
C LEU A 205 4.44 -9.42 4.88
N LEU A 206 3.26 -9.10 5.43
CA LEU A 206 2.09 -9.97 5.45
C LEU A 206 1.50 -10.16 4.05
N GLY A 207 1.42 -9.10 3.26
CA GLY A 207 0.81 -9.15 1.93
C GLY A 207 1.70 -9.80 0.88
N THR A 208 3.00 -9.51 0.88
CA THR A 208 3.89 -9.88 -0.24
C THR A 208 4.95 -10.88 0.11
N TYR A 209 5.53 -10.83 1.33
CA TYR A 209 6.75 -11.59 1.65
C TYR A 209 6.55 -12.77 2.60
N LEU A 210 5.34 -12.97 3.12
CA LEU A 210 5.02 -13.99 4.13
C LEU A 210 5.42 -15.41 3.69
N PHE A 211 5.23 -15.74 2.41
CA PHE A 211 5.56 -17.06 1.84
C PHE A 211 7.05 -17.42 1.89
N LEU A 212 7.94 -16.45 2.11
CA LEU A 212 9.38 -16.68 2.26
C LEU A 212 9.75 -17.07 3.69
N ILE A 213 8.99 -16.60 4.68
CA ILE A 213 9.25 -16.82 6.12
C ILE A 213 8.62 -18.13 6.58
N VAL A 214 7.39 -18.40 6.14
CA VAL A 214 6.69 -19.61 6.54
C VAL A 214 7.23 -20.77 5.70
N PRO A 215 7.78 -21.82 6.32
CA PRO A 215 8.30 -22.96 5.59
C PRO A 215 7.17 -23.66 4.83
N LEU A 216 7.42 -23.91 3.54
CA LEU A 216 6.57 -24.74 2.71
C LEU A 216 6.86 -26.22 3.05
N PRO A 217 5.83 -27.05 3.29
CA PRO A 217 5.98 -28.49 3.48
C PRO A 217 6.48 -29.23 2.23
#